data_AF-A0A2H3BJ05-F1
#
_entry.id   AF-A0A2H3BJ05-F1
#
_cell.length_a   1.000
_cell.length_b   1.000
_cell.length_c   1.000
_cell.angle_alpha   90.00
_cell.angle_beta   90.00
_cell.angle_gamma   90.00
#
_symmetry.space_group_name_H-M   'P 1'
#
loop_
_entity.id
_entity.type
_entity.pdbx_description
1 polymer ?
#
loop_
_entity_poly.entity_id
_entity_poly.type
_entity_poly.pdbx_seq_one_letter_code
_entity_poly.pdbx_strand_id
1 'polypeptide(L)'
;MNNKCLVCYQNPKRNNYQFCSKFCTDRVARTAPQLLPVPEDHVMYRDVKTLFVNNWDRSTGHLPQIKRIYLITWSPSLRESFDSYRENVARTMTNKDKPKEVKRFRCEARMCRLGDPRESTTLCRMPTCRLCKAIKTGFETTLDYKRSLSPMQQRGVRFGRGIYMAASSSKAFQYAINGDSRSEHQAVLVTRVVLGNPQLVRKEDHKKEKLDKGYHSVEAHPENGGPTEDVVFDHNAVRPAYLIIVTQ
;
A
#
# COMPACT_ATOMS: atom_id res chain seq x y z
N MET A 1 22.40 9.05 11.59
CA MET A 1 21.33 8.76 10.61
C MET A 1 20.19 9.75 10.83
N ASN A 2 19.74 10.45 9.79
CA ASN A 2 18.83 11.59 9.92
C ASN A 2 17.41 11.12 10.31
N ASN A 3 16.81 11.72 11.34
CA ASN A 3 15.46 11.40 11.79
C ASN A 3 14.55 12.64 11.91
N LYS A 4 14.94 13.75 11.28
CA LYS A 4 14.20 15.01 11.30
C LYS A 4 12.82 14.85 10.64
N CYS A 5 11.81 15.49 11.23
CA CYS A 5 10.47 15.55 10.68
C CYS A 5 10.48 16.15 9.26
N LEU A 6 9.88 15.46 8.29
CA LEU A 6 9.81 15.89 6.88
C LEU A 6 8.93 17.14 6.63
N VAL A 7 8.38 17.74 7.68
CA VAL A 7 7.49 18.90 7.60
C VAL A 7 8.18 20.16 8.06
N CYS A 8 8.78 20.12 9.26
CA CYS A 8 9.47 21.29 9.83
C CYS A 8 10.98 21.25 9.63
N TYR A 9 11.58 20.08 9.35
CA TYR A 9 13.03 19.88 9.23
C TYR A 9 13.85 20.33 10.45
N GLN A 10 13.20 20.57 11.59
CA GLN A 10 13.80 21.06 12.83
C GLN A 10 13.92 19.95 13.86
N ASN A 11 12.78 19.35 14.23
CA ASN A 11 12.70 18.38 15.32
C ASN A 11 12.70 16.94 14.80
N PRO A 12 13.26 15.99 15.55
CA PRO A 12 13.16 14.57 15.21
C PRO A 12 11.70 14.12 15.19
N LYS A 13 11.35 13.19 14.31
CA LYS A 13 10.05 12.52 14.33
C LYS A 13 9.86 11.80 15.68
N ARG A 14 8.63 11.67 16.16
CA ARG A 14 8.34 10.87 17.37
C ARG A 14 8.53 9.38 17.08
N ASN A 15 8.84 8.59 18.10
CA ASN A 15 8.90 7.13 17.99
C ASN A 15 7.55 6.59 17.49
N ASN A 16 7.57 5.68 16.52
CA ASN A 16 6.38 5.10 15.88
C ASN A 16 5.47 6.08 15.09
N TYR A 17 5.85 7.36 14.94
CA TYR A 17 5.13 8.33 14.12
C TYR A 17 6.00 8.86 12.97
N GLN A 18 5.34 9.41 11.95
CA GLN A 18 6.01 10.01 10.78
C GLN A 18 6.49 11.44 11.06
N PHE A 19 5.91 12.13 12.05
CA PHE A 19 6.12 13.55 12.32
C PHE A 19 6.44 13.85 13.79
N CYS A 20 7.05 15.00 14.06
CA CYS A 20 7.50 15.40 15.40
C CYS A 20 6.38 15.85 16.34
N SER A 21 5.23 16.29 15.83
CA SER A 21 4.15 16.85 16.66
C SER A 21 2.79 16.76 15.97
N LYS A 22 1.71 16.95 16.76
CA LYS A 22 0.34 17.08 16.23
C LYS A 22 0.24 18.23 15.22
N PHE A 23 0.88 19.36 15.50
CA PHE A 23 0.93 20.50 14.59
C PHE A 23 1.48 20.13 13.20
N CYS A 24 2.61 19.42 13.14
CA CYS A 24 3.16 18.96 11.85
C CYS A 24 2.24 17.97 11.15
N THR A 25 1.63 17.05 11.91
CA THR A 25 0.63 16.10 11.40
C THR A 25 -0.59 16.80 10.81
N ASP A 26 -1.14 17.81 11.50
CA ASP A 26 -2.32 18.55 11.05
C ASP A 26 -1.97 19.42 9.82
N ARG A 27 -0.78 20.03 9.82
CA ARG A 27 -0.30 20.84 8.70
C ARG A 27 -0.28 20.07 7.39
N VAL A 28 0.26 18.86 7.38
CA VAL A 28 0.28 18.03 6.16
C VAL A 28 -1.07 17.42 5.84
N ALA A 29 -1.93 17.17 6.83
CA ALA A 29 -3.25 16.61 6.61
C ALA A 29 -4.17 17.60 5.86
N ARG A 30 -4.01 18.92 6.08
CA ARG A 30 -4.78 19.97 5.39
C ARG A 30 -4.57 19.99 3.87
N THR A 31 -3.40 19.58 3.41
CA THR A 31 -3.04 19.58 1.99
C THR A 31 -2.92 18.18 1.41
N ALA A 32 -3.30 17.16 2.19
CA ALA A 32 -3.23 15.76 1.78
C ALA A 32 -4.27 15.41 0.70
N PRO A 33 -4.00 14.38 -0.13
CA PRO A 33 -2.79 13.57 -0.15
C PRO A 33 -1.61 14.30 -0.84
N GLN A 34 -0.42 14.14 -0.27
CA GLN A 34 0.84 14.62 -0.83
C GLN A 34 1.88 13.50 -0.81
N LEU A 35 2.85 13.61 -1.71
CA LEU A 35 4.08 12.84 -1.66
C LEU A 35 5.18 13.71 -1.06
N LEU A 36 5.61 13.38 0.17
CA LEU A 36 6.75 14.03 0.80
C LEU A 36 8.01 13.23 0.44
N PRO A 37 8.99 13.81 -0.27
CA PRO A 37 10.25 13.13 -0.55
C PRO A 37 10.93 12.71 0.76
N VAL A 38 11.34 11.45 0.84
CA VAL A 38 12.12 10.95 1.98
C VAL A 38 13.59 10.98 1.57
N PRO A 39 14.45 11.78 2.23
CA PRO A 39 15.88 11.84 1.92
C PRO A 39 16.58 10.48 2.10
N GLU A 40 17.61 10.19 1.30
CA GLU A 40 18.30 8.89 1.33
C GLU A 40 18.99 8.59 2.68
N ASP A 41 19.44 9.63 3.38
CA ASP A 41 20.06 9.56 4.70
C ASP A 41 19.05 9.44 5.86
N HIS A 42 17.75 9.46 5.55
CA HIS A 42 16.67 9.50 6.54
C HIS A 42 16.23 8.11 7.03
N VAL A 43 15.84 8.00 8.31
CA VAL A 43 15.38 6.75 8.95
C VAL A 43 14.27 6.04 8.20
N MET A 44 13.26 6.77 7.74
CA MET A 44 12.17 6.18 6.96
C MET A 44 12.64 5.64 5.61
N TYR A 45 13.67 6.24 4.98
CA TYR A 45 14.20 5.74 3.71
C TYR A 45 14.87 4.39 3.94
N ARG A 46 15.78 4.30 4.92
CA ARG A 46 16.42 3.02 5.29
C ARG A 46 15.38 1.95 5.60
N ASP A 47 14.38 2.26 6.43
CA ASP A 47 13.41 1.27 6.89
C ASP A 47 12.57 0.73 5.73
N VAL A 48 12.14 1.59 4.81
CA VAL A 48 11.38 1.20 3.61
C VAL A 48 12.26 0.47 2.60
N LYS A 49 13.50 0.93 2.37
CA LYS A 49 14.49 0.23 1.53
C LYS A 49 14.77 -1.18 2.06
N THR A 50 15.05 -1.30 3.35
CA THR A 50 15.33 -2.59 4.01
C THR A 50 14.14 -3.52 3.87
N LEU A 51 12.92 -3.01 4.12
CA LEU A 51 11.69 -3.79 3.93
C LEU A 51 11.56 -4.27 2.48
N PHE A 52 11.75 -3.41 1.49
CA PHE A 52 11.64 -3.76 0.07
C PHE A 52 12.68 -4.80 -0.36
N VAL A 53 13.94 -4.60 0.01
CA VAL A 53 15.07 -5.48 -0.37
C VAL A 53 14.96 -6.84 0.31
N ASN A 54 14.66 -6.88 1.62
CA ASN A 54 14.60 -8.14 2.36
C ASN A 54 13.41 -9.02 1.97
N ASN A 55 12.38 -8.45 1.34
CA ASN A 55 11.21 -9.18 0.86
C ASN A 55 11.23 -9.40 -0.66
N TRP A 56 12.37 -9.13 -1.32
CA TRP A 56 12.54 -9.41 -2.74
C TRP A 56 13.01 -10.85 -2.95
N ASP A 57 12.21 -11.66 -3.63
CA ASP A 57 12.62 -13.01 -4.01
C ASP A 57 13.55 -12.96 -5.23
N ARG A 58 14.83 -13.24 -5.02
CA ARG A 58 15.86 -13.24 -6.08
C ARG A 58 15.65 -14.29 -7.16
N SER A 59 14.85 -15.34 -6.89
CA SER A 59 14.49 -16.33 -7.91
C SER A 59 13.56 -15.75 -8.99
N THR A 60 12.87 -14.64 -8.67
CA THR A 60 11.93 -13.98 -9.59
C THR A 60 12.57 -12.92 -10.49
N GLY A 61 13.87 -12.64 -10.32
CA GLY A 61 14.63 -11.71 -11.15
C GLY A 61 15.50 -10.72 -10.38
N HIS A 62 16.13 -9.80 -11.12
CA HIS A 62 17.00 -8.76 -10.55
C HIS A 62 16.23 -7.82 -9.63
N LEU A 63 16.86 -7.40 -8.54
CA LEU A 63 16.31 -6.44 -7.59
C LEU A 63 16.32 -5.04 -8.21
N PRO A 64 15.17 -4.37 -8.41
CA PRO A 64 15.11 -3.05 -9.01
C PRO A 64 15.85 -2.00 -8.17
N GLN A 65 16.52 -1.07 -8.85
CA GLN A 65 17.21 0.02 -8.17
C GLN A 65 16.19 1.06 -7.68
N ILE A 66 16.16 1.30 -6.37
CA ILE A 66 15.37 2.39 -5.79
C ILE A 66 15.96 3.75 -6.20
N LYS A 67 15.15 4.58 -6.85
CA LYS A 67 15.50 5.95 -7.22
C LYS A 67 14.95 6.98 -6.25
N ARG A 68 13.71 6.80 -5.78
CA ARG A 68 13.06 7.70 -4.82
C ARG A 68 12.13 6.92 -3.88
N ILE A 69 11.97 7.43 -2.67
CA ILE A 69 10.94 7.00 -1.73
C ILE A 69 10.17 8.26 -1.30
N TYR A 70 8.86 8.19 -1.35
CA TYR A 70 7.97 9.23 -0.84
C TYR A 70 7.14 8.69 0.31
N LEU A 71 6.95 9.50 1.35
CA LEU A 71 5.91 9.30 2.36
C LEU A 71 4.59 9.84 1.78
N ILE A 72 3.54 9.02 1.85
CA ILE A 72 2.20 9.40 1.40
C ILE A 72 1.43 9.95 2.60
N THR A 73 0.96 11.20 2.50
CA THR A 73 0.13 11.81 3.54
C THR A 73 -1.34 11.51 3.33
N TRP A 74 -2.10 11.43 4.42
CA TRP A 74 -3.53 11.11 4.41
C TRP A 74 -4.35 12.32 4.81
N SER A 75 -5.52 12.48 4.18
CA SER A 75 -6.53 13.42 4.67
C SER A 75 -7.02 13.00 6.06
N PRO A 76 -7.62 13.92 6.83
CA PRO A 76 -8.24 13.58 8.11
C PRO A 76 -9.25 12.44 7.97
N SER A 77 -10.11 12.47 6.96
CA SER A 77 -11.12 11.43 6.70
C SER A 77 -10.51 10.04 6.43
N LEU A 78 -9.44 9.96 5.63
CA LEU A 78 -8.76 8.69 5.36
C LEU A 78 -8.05 8.13 6.59
N ARG A 79 -7.54 8.99 7.47
CA ARG A 79 -6.94 8.58 8.74
C ARG A 79 -8.00 8.07 9.71
N GLU A 80 -9.06 8.85 9.92
CA GLU A 80 -10.14 8.54 10.85
C GLU A 80 -10.84 7.22 10.49
N SER A 81 -11.15 7.01 9.21
CA SER A 81 -11.77 5.77 8.73
C SER A 81 -10.86 4.54 8.91
N PHE A 82 -9.55 4.67 8.71
CA PHE A 82 -8.60 3.59 8.95
C PHE A 82 -8.44 3.29 10.46
N ASP A 83 -8.31 4.33 11.28
CA ASP A 83 -8.17 4.17 12.73
C ASP A 83 -9.45 3.59 13.35
N SER A 84 -10.62 4.06 12.91
CA SER A 84 -11.92 3.49 13.29
C SER A 84 -12.03 2.03 12.89
N TYR A 85 -11.64 1.66 11.66
CA TYR A 85 -11.64 0.27 11.24
C TYR A 85 -10.73 -0.60 12.13
N ARG A 86 -9.49 -0.15 12.36
CA ARG A 86 -8.51 -0.82 13.22
C ARG A 86 -9.05 -1.05 14.63
N GLU A 87 -9.71 -0.05 15.21
CA GLU A 87 -10.30 -0.13 16.54
C GLU A 87 -11.53 -1.03 16.59
N ASN A 88 -12.35 -1.03 15.55
CA ASN A 88 -13.49 -1.95 15.42
C ASN A 88 -13.01 -3.41 15.39
N VAL A 89 -11.97 -3.71 14.60
CA VAL A 89 -11.34 -5.04 14.55
C VAL A 89 -10.74 -5.40 15.91
N ALA A 90 -10.08 -4.46 16.60
CA ALA A 90 -9.54 -4.73 17.93
C ALA A 90 -10.62 -5.14 18.94
N ARG A 91 -11.83 -4.56 18.85
CA ARG A 91 -12.95 -4.88 19.74
C ARG A 91 -13.61 -6.24 19.45
N THR A 92 -13.49 -6.76 18.23
CA THR A 92 -14.05 -8.07 17.86
C THR A 92 -13.08 -9.22 18.12
N MET A 93 -11.80 -8.94 18.38
CA MET A 93 -10.78 -9.94 18.70
C MET A 93 -10.85 -10.32 20.18
N THR A 94 -10.99 -11.62 20.45
CA THR A 94 -11.16 -12.20 21.80
C THR A 94 -9.86 -12.40 22.57
N ASN A 95 -8.72 -12.40 21.88
CA ASN A 95 -7.39 -12.52 22.47
C ASN A 95 -6.79 -11.14 22.71
N LYS A 96 -5.87 -11.02 23.69
CA LYS A 96 -5.06 -9.80 23.97
C LYS A 96 -4.18 -9.33 22.79
N ASP A 97 -4.34 -9.93 21.62
CA ASP A 97 -3.59 -9.61 20.42
C ASP A 97 -4.09 -8.32 19.82
N LYS A 98 -3.17 -7.40 19.55
CA LYS A 98 -3.47 -6.19 18.79
C LYS A 98 -3.97 -6.59 17.39
N PRO A 99 -4.88 -5.82 16.78
CA PRO A 99 -5.24 -6.04 15.38
C PRO A 99 -3.95 -6.09 14.57
N LYS A 100 -3.71 -7.20 13.85
CA LYS A 100 -2.46 -7.49 13.13
C LYS A 100 -2.24 -6.43 12.03
N GLU A 101 -1.71 -5.28 12.42
CA GLU A 101 -1.37 -4.17 11.53
C GLU A 101 0.04 -4.37 11.00
N VAL A 102 0.15 -4.55 9.69
CA VAL A 102 1.41 -4.89 9.03
C VAL A 102 1.63 -4.05 7.80
N LYS A 103 2.88 -4.01 7.34
CA LYS A 103 3.21 -3.45 6.02
C LYS A 103 3.13 -4.55 4.96
N ARG A 104 2.56 -4.20 3.80
CA ARG A 104 2.52 -5.06 2.61
C ARG A 104 2.84 -4.26 1.36
N PHE A 105 3.19 -4.97 0.30
CA PHE A 105 3.44 -4.39 -1.00
C PHE A 105 2.23 -4.52 -1.90
N ARG A 106 2.03 -3.51 -2.74
CA ARG A 106 1.03 -3.52 -3.82
C ARG A 106 1.55 -2.67 -4.97
N CYS A 107 1.28 -3.10 -6.19
CA CYS A 107 1.46 -2.26 -7.36
C CYS A 107 0.10 -1.95 -7.98
N GLU A 108 0.02 -0.79 -8.63
CA GLU A 108 -1.15 -0.33 -9.37
C GLU A 108 -0.75 0.09 -10.77
N ALA A 109 -1.74 0.22 -11.65
CA ALA A 109 -1.52 0.80 -12.95
C ALA A 109 -1.18 2.29 -12.82
N ARG A 110 0.02 2.66 -13.27
CA ARG A 110 0.52 4.03 -13.32
C ARG A 110 0.52 4.49 -14.77
N MET A 111 -0.36 5.44 -15.10
CA MET A 111 -0.51 5.99 -16.46
C MET A 111 0.14 7.38 -16.58
N CYS A 112 0.99 7.75 -15.63
CA CYS A 112 1.66 9.04 -15.56
C CYS A 112 3.08 8.88 -14.99
N ARG A 113 3.77 10.00 -14.80
CA ARG A 113 5.15 10.08 -14.29
C ARG A 113 5.22 10.45 -12.79
N LEU A 114 4.16 10.15 -12.04
CA LEU A 114 4.08 10.51 -10.61
C LEU A 114 5.26 9.90 -9.84
N GLY A 115 6.06 10.78 -9.22
CA GLY A 115 7.21 10.42 -8.40
C GLY A 115 8.53 10.29 -9.16
N ASP A 116 8.52 10.39 -10.49
CA ASP A 116 9.73 10.32 -11.29
C ASP A 116 10.70 11.46 -10.92
N PRO A 117 12.02 11.25 -11.02
CA PRO A 117 12.99 12.30 -10.78
C PRO A 117 12.71 13.52 -11.67
N ARG A 118 12.67 14.71 -11.07
CA ARG A 118 12.39 16.01 -11.72
C ARG A 118 10.98 16.20 -12.26
N GLU A 119 10.06 15.26 -12.00
CA GLU A 119 8.65 15.38 -12.37
C GLU A 119 7.78 15.84 -11.20
N SER A 120 6.54 16.22 -11.51
CA SER A 120 5.57 16.65 -10.50
C SER A 120 5.20 15.51 -9.55
N THR A 121 5.10 15.85 -8.27
CA THR A 121 4.56 14.98 -7.22
C THR A 121 3.04 15.12 -7.05
N THR A 122 2.38 15.92 -7.88
CA THR A 122 0.93 16.12 -7.86
C THR A 122 0.22 14.94 -8.53
N LEU A 123 -0.81 14.41 -7.86
CA LEU A 123 -1.62 13.32 -8.42
C LEU A 123 -2.33 13.77 -9.71
N CYS A 124 -2.20 12.98 -10.77
CA CYS A 124 -2.92 13.23 -12.01
C CYS A 124 -4.42 12.90 -11.87
N ARG A 125 -5.24 13.38 -12.81
CA ARG A 125 -6.69 13.15 -12.85
C ARG A 125 -7.12 12.09 -13.86
N MET A 126 -6.17 11.40 -14.50
CA MET A 126 -6.48 10.42 -15.54
C MET A 126 -7.31 9.26 -14.97
N PRO A 127 -8.48 8.94 -15.56
CA PRO A 127 -9.35 7.87 -15.08
C PRO A 127 -8.67 6.49 -15.01
N THR A 128 -7.72 6.25 -15.92
CA THR A 128 -6.96 5.00 -16.05
C THR A 128 -5.76 4.91 -15.10
N CYS A 129 -5.35 5.99 -14.45
CA CYS A 129 -4.23 5.97 -13.51
C CYS A 129 -4.68 5.48 -12.12
N ARG A 130 -4.77 4.16 -11.96
CA ARG A 130 -5.17 3.52 -10.70
C ARG A 130 -4.25 3.87 -9.53
N LEU A 131 -2.95 4.09 -9.76
CA LEU A 131 -2.02 4.54 -8.71
C LEU A 131 -2.48 5.86 -8.06
N CYS A 132 -2.71 6.90 -8.86
CA CYS A 132 -3.15 8.21 -8.37
C CYS A 132 -4.50 8.12 -7.67
N LYS A 133 -5.44 7.35 -8.23
CA LYS A 133 -6.76 7.11 -7.62
C LYS A 133 -6.63 6.38 -6.28
N ALA A 134 -5.82 5.33 -6.20
CA ALA A 134 -5.58 4.58 -4.97
C ALA A 134 -5.00 5.46 -3.86
N ILE A 135 -4.04 6.33 -4.19
CA ILE A 135 -3.48 7.32 -3.26
C ILE A 135 -4.56 8.33 -2.82
N LYS A 136 -5.38 8.80 -3.77
CA LYS A 136 -6.43 9.78 -3.51
C LYS A 136 -7.56 9.25 -2.63
N THR A 137 -8.02 8.03 -2.87
CA THR A 137 -9.25 7.49 -2.26
C THR A 137 -8.98 6.39 -1.23
N GLY A 138 -7.72 6.16 -0.86
CA GLY A 138 -7.36 5.07 0.06
C GLY A 138 -7.88 3.70 -0.42
N PHE A 139 -7.70 3.40 -1.71
CA PHE A 139 -8.15 2.17 -2.38
C PHE A 139 -9.66 1.96 -2.54
N GLU A 140 -10.54 2.88 -2.14
CA GLU A 140 -12.00 2.77 -2.40
C GLU A 140 -12.30 2.46 -3.88
N THR A 141 -11.83 3.32 -4.78
CA THR A 141 -11.97 3.13 -6.25
C THR A 141 -11.29 1.86 -6.78
N THR A 142 -10.30 1.32 -6.05
CA THR A 142 -9.65 0.05 -6.41
C THR A 142 -10.57 -1.12 -6.09
N LEU A 143 -11.23 -1.08 -4.94
CA LEU A 143 -12.21 -2.07 -4.53
C LEU A 143 -13.43 -2.04 -5.47
N ASP A 144 -13.94 -0.86 -5.79
CA ASP A 144 -15.05 -0.70 -6.74
C ASP A 144 -14.72 -1.28 -8.11
N TYR A 145 -13.53 -0.97 -8.63
CA TYR A 145 -13.04 -1.54 -9.88
C TYR A 145 -12.97 -3.07 -9.83
N LYS A 146 -12.44 -3.65 -8.75
CA LYS A 146 -12.37 -5.11 -8.59
C LYS A 146 -13.77 -5.73 -8.52
N ARG A 147 -14.72 -5.05 -7.89
CA ARG A 147 -16.13 -5.47 -7.80
C ARG A 147 -16.86 -5.39 -9.13
N SER A 148 -16.48 -4.47 -10.02
CA SER A 148 -17.11 -4.31 -11.34
C SER A 148 -16.57 -5.23 -12.43
N LEU A 149 -15.52 -6.02 -12.17
CA LEU A 149 -14.91 -6.89 -13.20
C LEU A 149 -15.86 -7.99 -13.65
N SER A 150 -16.03 -8.15 -14.97
CA SER A 150 -16.76 -9.29 -15.53
C SER A 150 -15.97 -10.61 -15.31
N PRO A 151 -16.62 -11.78 -15.44
CA PRO A 151 -15.92 -13.07 -15.35
C PRO A 151 -14.70 -13.20 -16.26
N MET A 152 -14.73 -12.57 -17.44
CA MET A 152 -13.63 -12.59 -18.41
C MET A 152 -12.45 -11.68 -18.01
N GLN A 153 -12.62 -10.79 -17.03
CA GLN A 153 -11.63 -9.81 -16.60
C GLN A 153 -10.96 -10.15 -15.24
N GLN A 154 -11.12 -11.38 -14.76
CA GLN A 154 -10.67 -11.81 -13.42
C GLN A 154 -9.15 -12.09 -13.30
N ARG A 155 -8.33 -11.68 -14.27
CA ARG A 155 -6.87 -11.82 -14.17
C ARG A 155 -6.37 -11.14 -12.88
N GLY A 156 -5.75 -11.92 -11.99
CA GLY A 156 -5.30 -11.43 -10.68
C GLY A 156 -6.44 -11.19 -9.67
N VAL A 157 -7.53 -11.96 -9.75
CA VAL A 157 -8.65 -12.00 -8.80
C VAL A 157 -8.97 -13.46 -8.49
N ARG A 158 -8.12 -14.13 -7.71
CA ARG A 158 -8.20 -15.58 -7.43
C ARG A 158 -8.98 -15.92 -6.16
N PHE A 159 -8.94 -15.03 -5.18
CA PHE A 159 -9.51 -15.19 -3.84
C PHE A 159 -10.53 -14.08 -3.57
N GLY A 160 -11.38 -13.82 -4.56
CA GLY A 160 -12.46 -12.85 -4.48
C GLY A 160 -12.11 -11.43 -4.92
N ARG A 161 -13.14 -10.60 -5.03
CA ARG A 161 -13.09 -9.23 -5.52
C ARG A 161 -12.69 -8.23 -4.43
N GLY A 162 -11.54 -8.48 -3.80
CA GLY A 162 -10.95 -7.63 -2.78
C GLY A 162 -9.72 -6.84 -3.27
N ILE A 163 -9.09 -6.12 -2.35
CA ILE A 163 -7.79 -5.47 -2.54
C ILE A 163 -6.70 -6.46 -2.16
N TYR A 164 -5.79 -6.74 -3.10
CA TYR A 164 -4.71 -7.74 -2.94
C TYR A 164 -3.40 -7.06 -2.55
N MET A 165 -2.67 -7.64 -1.61
CA MET A 165 -1.33 -7.21 -1.25
C MET A 165 -0.45 -8.45 -1.05
N ALA A 166 0.86 -8.24 -1.03
CA ALA A 166 1.81 -9.32 -0.81
C ALA A 166 2.82 -8.94 0.27
N ALA A 167 3.27 -9.93 1.05
CA ALA A 167 4.44 -9.77 1.90
C ALA A 167 5.72 -9.66 1.06
N SER A 168 5.79 -10.41 -0.04
CA SER A 168 6.87 -10.35 -1.03
C SER A 168 6.77 -9.08 -1.90
N SER A 169 7.86 -8.33 -2.00
CA SER A 169 7.95 -7.14 -2.85
C SER A 169 8.00 -7.52 -4.33
N SER A 170 8.69 -8.59 -4.69
CA SER A 170 8.78 -9.07 -6.07
C SER A 170 7.44 -9.64 -6.57
N LYS A 171 6.66 -10.31 -5.72
CA LYS A 171 5.29 -10.73 -6.07
C LYS A 171 4.40 -9.53 -6.40
N ALA A 172 4.39 -8.50 -5.56
CA ALA A 172 3.62 -7.30 -5.84
C ALA A 172 4.11 -6.62 -7.14
N PHE A 173 5.42 -6.64 -7.38
CA PHE A 173 6.05 -6.05 -8.56
C PHE A 173 5.62 -6.69 -9.89
N GLN A 174 5.29 -7.99 -9.91
CA GLN A 174 4.76 -8.67 -11.10
C GLN A 174 3.45 -8.03 -11.63
N TYR A 175 2.74 -7.27 -10.79
CA TYR A 175 1.51 -6.56 -11.15
C TYR A 175 1.74 -5.05 -11.41
N ALA A 176 2.99 -4.59 -11.47
CA ALA A 176 3.30 -3.22 -11.83
C ALA A 176 3.01 -2.99 -13.31
N ILE A 177 2.15 -2.02 -13.60
CA ILE A 177 1.83 -1.60 -14.96
C ILE A 177 2.25 -0.14 -15.10
N ASN A 178 3.20 0.15 -15.97
CA ASN A 178 3.60 1.50 -16.35
C ASN A 178 3.13 1.79 -17.78
N GLY A 179 2.19 2.73 -17.93
CA GLY A 179 1.54 3.02 -19.20
C GLY A 179 1.93 4.36 -19.84
N ASP A 180 2.77 5.18 -19.17
CA ASP A 180 3.37 6.35 -19.81
C ASP A 180 4.71 5.92 -20.44
N SER A 181 4.77 5.92 -21.78
CA SER A 181 5.96 5.48 -22.54
C SER A 181 7.18 6.38 -22.33
N ARG A 182 7.01 7.58 -21.77
CA ARG A 182 8.12 8.50 -21.46
C ARG A 182 8.73 8.24 -20.08
N SER A 183 8.22 7.25 -19.35
CA SER A 183 8.74 6.86 -18.05
C SER A 183 9.48 5.53 -18.15
N GLU A 184 10.73 5.53 -17.71
CA GLU A 184 11.54 4.32 -17.49
C GLU A 184 11.37 3.76 -16.06
N HIS A 185 10.52 4.41 -15.26
CA HIS A 185 10.32 4.10 -13.85
C HIS A 185 9.07 3.26 -13.60
N GLN A 186 9.14 2.44 -12.56
CA GLN A 186 8.01 1.69 -12.02
C GLN A 186 7.72 2.12 -10.57
N ALA A 187 6.48 1.93 -10.16
CA ALA A 187 5.97 2.36 -8.86
C ALA A 187 5.52 1.17 -8.01
N VAL A 188 6.01 1.13 -6.77
CA VAL A 188 5.61 0.13 -5.76
C VAL A 188 5.07 0.85 -4.54
N LEU A 189 3.86 0.50 -4.10
CA LEU A 189 3.31 0.99 -2.85
C LEU A 189 3.73 0.08 -1.70
N VAL A 190 4.11 0.69 -0.58
CA VAL A 190 4.05 0.05 0.73
C VAL A 190 2.79 0.52 1.41
N THR A 191 1.95 -0.40 1.84
CA THR A 191 0.68 -0.12 2.52
C THR A 191 0.81 -0.32 4.03
N ARG A 192 -0.11 0.28 4.79
CA ARG A 192 -0.48 -0.17 6.14
C ARG A 192 -1.79 -0.93 6.00
N VAL A 193 -1.84 -2.16 6.48
CA VAL A 193 -3.03 -3.02 6.40
C VAL A 193 -3.34 -3.65 7.75
N VAL A 194 -4.61 -3.64 8.13
CA VAL A 194 -5.15 -4.35 9.29
C VAL A 194 -5.65 -5.71 8.82
N LEU A 195 -4.92 -6.78 9.16
CA LEU A 195 -5.32 -8.15 8.81
C LEU A 195 -6.27 -8.78 9.85
N GLY A 196 -6.25 -8.29 11.09
CA GLY A 196 -7.07 -8.84 12.18
C GLY A 196 -6.89 -10.35 12.31
N ASN A 197 -8.01 -11.07 12.26
CA ASN A 197 -8.07 -12.54 12.14
C ASN A 197 -8.18 -12.94 10.65
N PRO A 198 -7.09 -13.41 10.01
CA PRO A 198 -7.12 -13.81 8.61
C PRO A 198 -7.80 -15.17 8.40
N GLN A 199 -8.64 -15.27 7.37
CA GLN A 199 -9.17 -16.53 6.88
C GLN A 199 -8.12 -17.21 5.99
N LEU A 200 -7.62 -18.36 6.44
CA LEU A 200 -6.72 -19.17 5.62
C LEU A 200 -7.50 -19.82 4.47
N VAL A 201 -7.09 -19.56 3.23
CA VAL A 201 -7.70 -20.15 2.04
C VAL A 201 -6.63 -20.70 1.10
N ARG A 202 -6.93 -21.82 0.47
CA ARG A 202 -6.06 -22.47 -0.52
C ARG A 202 -6.72 -22.57 -1.88
N LYS A 203 -7.98 -22.99 -1.88
CA LYS A 203 -8.84 -23.06 -3.06
C LYS A 203 -9.21 -21.66 -3.55
N GLU A 204 -9.08 -21.46 -4.85
CA GLU A 204 -9.53 -20.24 -5.52
C GLU A 204 -11.06 -20.10 -5.45
N ASP A 205 -11.52 -18.90 -5.14
CA ASP A 205 -12.92 -18.50 -5.19
C ASP A 205 -12.99 -17.09 -5.78
N HIS A 206 -13.08 -17.01 -7.10
CA HIS A 206 -13.12 -15.75 -7.83
C HIS A 206 -14.39 -14.92 -7.52
N LYS A 207 -15.43 -15.54 -6.96
CA LYS A 207 -16.73 -14.91 -6.69
C LYS A 207 -16.88 -14.46 -5.24
N LYS A 208 -15.89 -14.70 -4.36
CA LYS A 208 -15.94 -14.21 -2.98
C LYS A 208 -16.00 -12.68 -2.97
N GLU A 209 -17.03 -12.13 -2.34
CA GLU A 209 -17.20 -10.68 -2.17
C GLU A 209 -17.19 -10.25 -0.69
N LYS A 210 -17.29 -11.23 0.21
CA LYS A 210 -17.29 -11.03 1.66
C LYS A 210 -16.54 -12.15 2.39
N LEU A 211 -16.04 -11.81 3.57
CA LEU A 211 -15.40 -12.74 4.49
C LEU A 211 -16.45 -13.56 5.24
N ASP A 212 -16.03 -14.72 5.72
CA ASP A 212 -16.86 -15.52 6.61
C ASP A 212 -16.91 -14.85 7.99
N LYS A 213 -17.96 -15.14 8.78
CA LYS A 213 -18.16 -14.50 10.08
C LYS A 213 -16.95 -14.74 11.00
N GLY A 214 -16.41 -13.67 11.59
CA GLY A 214 -15.27 -13.74 12.51
C GLY A 214 -13.89 -13.52 11.87
N TYR A 215 -13.83 -13.35 10.55
CA TYR A 215 -12.60 -13.01 9.83
C TYR A 215 -12.58 -11.56 9.35
N HIS A 216 -11.37 -11.01 9.18
CA HIS A 216 -11.13 -9.60 8.85
C HIS A 216 -10.29 -9.42 7.57
N SER A 217 -9.58 -10.46 7.16
CA SER A 217 -8.90 -10.55 5.87
C SER A 217 -8.88 -12.00 5.38
N VAL A 218 -8.36 -12.21 4.19
CA VAL A 218 -7.96 -13.51 3.65
C VAL A 218 -6.43 -13.56 3.63
N GLU A 219 -5.87 -14.68 4.04
CA GLU A 219 -4.47 -15.05 3.81
C GLU A 219 -4.46 -16.28 2.90
N ALA A 220 -4.11 -16.05 1.63
CA ALA A 220 -4.24 -17.03 0.58
C ALA A 220 -2.92 -17.75 0.28
N HIS A 221 -2.98 -19.07 0.28
CA HIS A 221 -1.87 -19.99 0.01
C HIS A 221 -2.22 -20.84 -1.21
N PRO A 222 -1.88 -20.40 -2.43
CA PRO A 222 -2.37 -21.05 -3.64
C PRO A 222 -1.88 -22.50 -3.78
N GLU A 223 -2.79 -23.43 -4.11
CA GLU A 223 -2.50 -24.87 -4.20
C GLU A 223 -1.44 -25.21 -5.25
N ASN A 224 -1.42 -24.47 -6.36
CA ASN A 224 -0.44 -24.65 -7.45
C ASN A 224 0.91 -23.97 -7.17
N GLY A 225 1.17 -23.61 -5.91
CA GLY A 225 2.35 -22.87 -5.50
C GLY A 225 2.26 -21.37 -5.80
N GLY A 226 3.27 -20.65 -5.30
CA GLY A 226 3.37 -19.21 -5.37
C GLY A 226 3.33 -18.54 -3.99
N PRO A 227 3.79 -17.28 -3.90
CA PRO A 227 3.89 -16.56 -2.64
C PRO A 227 2.50 -16.24 -2.07
N THR A 228 2.40 -16.23 -0.75
CA THR A 228 1.19 -15.87 -0.01
C THR A 228 0.69 -14.47 -0.38
N GLU A 229 -0.63 -14.34 -0.55
CA GLU A 229 -1.31 -13.09 -0.86
C GLU A 229 -2.29 -12.75 0.26
N ASP A 230 -2.32 -11.50 0.69
CA ASP A 230 -3.32 -11.00 1.62
C ASP A 230 -4.44 -10.30 0.82
N VAL A 231 -5.70 -10.52 1.20
CA VAL A 231 -6.85 -9.88 0.56
C VAL A 231 -7.76 -9.25 1.61
N VAL A 232 -8.11 -7.99 1.42
CA VAL A 232 -9.10 -7.28 2.25
C VAL A 232 -10.33 -6.88 1.41
N PHE A 233 -11.51 -6.94 2.02
CA PHE A 233 -12.79 -6.65 1.36
C PHE A 233 -13.44 -5.34 1.82
N ASP A 234 -12.73 -4.58 2.66
CA ASP A 234 -13.07 -3.23 3.08
C ASP A 234 -11.88 -2.34 2.76
N HIS A 235 -12.10 -1.25 2.02
CA HIS A 235 -11.02 -0.32 1.70
C HIS A 235 -10.47 0.37 2.95
N ASN A 236 -11.24 0.49 4.04
CA ASN A 236 -10.80 1.04 5.31
C ASN A 236 -9.80 0.15 6.05
N ALA A 237 -9.64 -1.12 5.66
CA ALA A 237 -8.63 -2.01 6.20
C ALA A 237 -7.21 -1.67 5.74
N VAL A 238 -7.04 -0.82 4.70
CA VAL A 238 -5.74 -0.59 4.06
C VAL A 238 -5.54 0.85 3.62
N ARG A 239 -4.31 1.36 3.77
CA ARG A 239 -3.92 2.69 3.28
C ARG A 239 -2.54 2.67 2.63
N PRO A 240 -2.32 3.43 1.54
CA PRO A 240 -1.00 3.58 0.95
C PRO A 240 -0.13 4.45 1.87
N ALA A 241 1.03 3.96 2.28
CA ALA A 241 1.90 4.63 3.26
C ALA A 241 3.18 5.19 2.63
N TYR A 242 3.79 4.46 1.69
CA TYR A 242 4.95 4.93 0.93
C TYR A 242 4.81 4.62 -0.55
N LEU A 243 5.41 5.45 -1.39
CA LEU A 243 5.61 5.19 -2.80
C LEU A 243 7.11 5.02 -3.07
N ILE A 244 7.51 3.86 -3.56
CA ILE A 244 8.87 3.57 -4.01
C ILE A 244 8.89 3.70 -5.52
N ILE A 245 9.80 4.51 -6.05
CA ILE A 245 10.08 4.62 -7.47
C ILE A 245 11.36 3.87 -7.75
N VAL A 246 11.30 2.93 -8.69
CA VAL A 246 12.40 2.06 -9.06
C VAL A 246 12.67 2.12 -10.57
N THR A 247 13.88 1.75 -10.98
CA THR A 247 14.18 1.32 -12.35
C THR A 247 14.55 -0.15 -12.32
N GLN A 248 14.30 -0.84 -13.43
CA GLN A 248 14.92 -2.14 -13.66
C GLN A 248 16.44 -1.99 -13.81
#